data_AF-A0A9X3J5P5-F1
#
_entry.id   AF-A0A9X3J5P5-F1
#
_cell.length_a   1.000
_cell.length_b   1.000
_cell.length_c   1.000
_cell.angle_alpha   90.00
_cell.angle_beta   90.00
_cell.angle_gamma   90.00
#
_symmetry.space_group_name_H-M   'P 1'
#
loop_
_entity.id
_entity.type
_entity.pdbx_description
1 polymer ?
#
loop_
_entity_poly.entity_id
_entity_poly.type
_entity_poly.pdbx_seq_one_letter_code
_entity_poly.pdbx_strand_id
1 'polypeptide(L)'
;MLRYNFDRIFKARGIEKRFTFLHRSGFPENFAAKISKNRVSSIRLQDMEKLCILLCCTPNDFFEWVPDSQADVAKDHPINNIRKPEKIVDITKTLHSVPINKLDKIEQLIKEQLASEQE
;
A
#
# COMPACT_ATOMS: atom_id res chain seq x y z
N MET A 1 17.15 7.88 -3.71
CA MET A 1 16.11 8.22 -4.70
C MET A 1 14.71 8.01 -4.16
N LEU A 2 13.86 9.04 -4.31
CA LEU A 2 12.42 8.96 -4.06
C LEU A 2 11.73 8.33 -5.28
N ARG A 3 10.82 7.38 -5.06
CA ARG A 3 10.06 6.71 -6.12
C ARG A 3 8.67 6.32 -5.65
N TYR A 4 7.82 5.92 -6.60
CA TYR A 4 6.56 5.28 -6.27
C TYR A 4 6.73 3.78 -6.00
N ASN A 5 5.96 3.26 -5.05
CA ASN A 5 5.87 1.84 -4.71
C ASN A 5 4.41 1.43 -4.50
N PHE A 6 3.72 1.11 -5.59
CA PHE A 6 2.33 0.61 -5.57
C PHE A 6 2.23 -0.85 -5.13
N ASP A 7 3.31 -1.62 -5.26
CA ASP A 7 3.35 -3.03 -4.90
C ASP A 7 3.03 -3.25 -3.42
N ARG A 8 3.55 -2.38 -2.55
CA ARG A 8 3.35 -2.46 -1.10
C ARG A 8 1.88 -2.32 -0.72
N ILE A 9 1.18 -1.32 -1.26
CA ILE A 9 -0.20 -1.07 -0.90
C ILE A 9 -1.15 -2.13 -1.49
N PHE A 10 -0.92 -2.58 -2.72
CA PHE A 10 -1.74 -3.65 -3.31
C PHE A 10 -1.60 -4.95 -2.52
N LYS A 11 -0.38 -5.33 -2.12
CA LYS A 11 -0.16 -6.50 -1.27
C LYS A 11 -0.81 -6.34 0.11
N ALA A 12 -0.65 -5.19 0.76
CA ALA A 12 -1.28 -4.93 2.06
C ALA A 12 -2.82 -5.02 2.02
N ARG A 13 -3.41 -4.66 0.87
CA ARG A 13 -4.85 -4.74 0.63
C ARG A 13 -5.31 -6.08 0.04
N GLY A 14 -4.42 -7.06 -0.16
CA GLY A 14 -4.77 -8.36 -0.75
C GLY A 14 -5.19 -8.29 -2.23
N ILE A 15 -4.74 -7.27 -2.96
CA ILE A 15 -5.09 -7.04 -4.37
C ILE A 15 -4.07 -7.72 -5.27
N GLU A 16 -4.43 -8.90 -5.80
CA GLU A 16 -3.59 -9.65 -6.74
C GLU A 16 -3.70 -9.13 -8.18
N LYS A 17 -4.94 -8.97 -8.67
CA LYS A 17 -5.23 -8.54 -10.05
C LYS A 17 -5.29 -7.01 -10.16
N ARG A 18 -4.14 -6.37 -9.94
CA ARG A 18 -3.98 -4.90 -9.87
C ARG A 18 -4.61 -4.16 -11.06
N PHE A 19 -4.32 -4.61 -12.28
CA PHE A 19 -4.82 -3.95 -13.50
C PHE A 19 -6.35 -4.00 -13.58
N THR A 20 -6.92 -5.20 -13.41
CA THR A 20 -8.37 -5.41 -13.44
C THR A 20 -9.06 -4.63 -12.33
N PHE A 21 -8.49 -4.59 -11.13
CA PHE A 21 -9.00 -3.81 -10.01
C PHE A 21 -9.10 -2.32 -10.37
N LEU A 22 -7.99 -1.71 -10.81
CA LEU A 22 -7.95 -0.30 -11.18
C LEU A 22 -8.89 0.03 -12.35
N HIS A 23 -8.89 -0.81 -13.39
CA HIS A 23 -9.74 -0.58 -14.56
C HIS A 23 -11.23 -0.62 -14.19
N ARG A 24 -11.64 -1.58 -13.35
CA ARG A 24 -13.02 -1.67 -12.83
C ARG A 24 -13.40 -0.50 -11.92
N SER A 25 -12.43 0.10 -11.23
CA SER A 25 -12.61 1.34 -10.46
C SER A 25 -12.63 2.61 -11.33
N GLY A 26 -12.64 2.47 -12.66
CA GLY A 26 -12.78 3.56 -13.61
C GLY A 26 -11.48 4.34 -13.83
N PHE A 27 -10.31 3.71 -13.68
CA PHE A 27 -9.05 4.29 -14.14
C PHE A 27 -8.80 3.97 -15.63
N PRO A 28 -8.23 4.90 -16.41
CA PRO A 28 -7.86 4.64 -17.80
C PRO A 28 -6.91 3.46 -17.92
N GLU A 29 -7.06 2.66 -18.99
CA GLU A 29 -6.27 1.45 -19.23
C GLU A 29 -4.76 1.71 -19.16
N ASN A 30 -4.27 2.75 -19.84
CA ASN A 30 -2.86 3.11 -19.83
C ASN A 30 -2.35 3.46 -18.41
N PHE A 31 -3.17 4.12 -17.60
CA PHE A 31 -2.82 4.45 -16.22
C PHE A 31 -2.78 3.19 -15.36
N ALA A 32 -3.84 2.37 -15.42
CA ALA A 32 -3.93 1.10 -14.70
C ALA A 32 -2.76 0.17 -15.05
N ALA A 33 -2.37 0.10 -16.33
CA ALA A 33 -1.25 -0.73 -16.78
C ALA A 33 0.10 -0.26 -16.22
N LYS A 34 0.35 1.06 -16.20
CA LYS A 34 1.59 1.62 -15.63
C LYS A 34 1.67 1.44 -14.11
N ILE A 35 0.58 1.72 -13.40
CA ILE A 35 0.47 1.54 -11.94
C ILE A 35 0.71 0.08 -11.57
N SER A 36 0.04 -0.85 -12.26
CA SER A 36 0.13 -2.29 -11.97
C SER A 36 1.54 -2.85 -12.10
N LYS A 37 2.35 -2.26 -13.00
CA LYS A 37 3.75 -2.62 -13.25
C LYS A 37 4.74 -1.78 -12.43
N ASN A 38 4.25 -0.89 -11.56
CA ASN A 38 5.05 0.06 -10.80
C ASN A 38 5.99 0.93 -11.66
N ARG A 39 5.54 1.33 -12.87
CA ARG A 39 6.32 2.10 -13.87
C ARG A 39 5.82 3.53 -14.05
N VAL A 40 5.19 4.10 -13.02
CA VAL A 40 4.69 5.47 -13.06
C VAL A 40 5.78 6.41 -12.55
N SER A 41 6.07 7.47 -13.31
CA SER A 41 6.99 8.54 -12.91
C SER A 41 6.27 9.79 -12.40
N SER A 42 5.01 9.99 -12.79
CA SER A 42 4.19 11.12 -12.38
C SER A 42 2.71 10.73 -12.34
N ILE A 43 1.98 11.30 -11.37
CA ILE A 43 0.55 11.12 -11.19
C ILE A 43 -0.09 12.49 -11.02
N ARG A 44 -1.21 12.73 -11.70
CA ARG A 44 -2.00 13.95 -11.49
C ARG A 44 -2.64 13.90 -10.10
N LEU A 45 -2.71 15.03 -9.41
CA LEU A 45 -3.25 15.08 -8.04
C LEU A 45 -4.65 14.44 -7.91
N GLN A 46 -5.52 14.66 -8.89
CA GLN A 46 -6.86 14.05 -8.94
C GLN A 46 -6.82 12.52 -8.99
N ASP A 47 -5.87 11.93 -9.73
CA ASP A 47 -5.72 10.47 -9.80
C ASP A 47 -5.14 9.93 -8.48
N MET A 48 -4.22 10.68 -7.85
CA MET A 48 -3.65 10.34 -6.54
C MET A 48 -4.72 10.35 -5.45
N GLU A 49 -5.55 11.40 -5.40
CA GLU A 49 -6.67 11.50 -4.47
C GLU A 49 -7.66 10.34 -4.66
N LYS A 50 -8.03 10.05 -5.92
CA LYS A 50 -8.92 8.93 -6.23
C LYS A 50 -8.33 7.58 -5.76
N LEU A 51 -7.02 7.38 -5.92
CA LEU A 51 -6.32 6.19 -5.41
C LEU A 51 -6.33 6.13 -3.88
N CYS A 52 -6.09 7.26 -3.21
CA CYS A 52 -6.09 7.36 -1.74
C CYS A 52 -7.45 6.99 -1.15
N ILE A 53 -8.54 7.53 -1.74
CA ILE A 53 -9.90 7.24 -1.33
C ILE A 53 -10.22 5.75 -1.57
N LEU A 54 -9.90 5.24 -2.77
CA LEU A 54 -10.17 3.85 -3.14
C LEU A 54 -9.43 2.84 -2.24
N LEU A 55 -8.19 3.13 -1.86
CA LEU A 55 -7.32 2.24 -1.09
C LEU A 55 -7.26 2.61 0.40
N CYS A 56 -8.12 3.53 0.85
CA CYS A 56 -8.18 4.09 2.20
C CYS A 56 -6.78 4.35 2.79
N CYS A 57 -5.99 5.19 2.11
CA CYS A 57 -4.60 5.51 2.49
C CYS A 57 -4.29 7.00 2.26
N THR A 58 -3.04 7.39 2.53
CA THR A 58 -2.52 8.74 2.25
C THR A 58 -1.60 8.73 1.03
N PRO A 59 -1.29 9.90 0.43
CA PRO A 59 -0.32 9.98 -0.66
C PRO A 59 1.07 9.44 -0.27
N ASN A 60 1.47 9.62 0.98
CA ASN A 60 2.75 9.14 1.53
C ASN A 60 2.88 7.61 1.54
N ASP A 61 1.76 6.88 1.42
CA ASP A 61 1.79 5.43 1.35
C ASP A 61 2.24 4.90 0.00
N PHE A 62 2.16 5.72 -1.06
CA PHE A 62 2.66 5.38 -2.39
C PHE A 62 4.13 5.75 -2.59
N PHE A 63 4.70 6.57 -1.72
CA PHE A 63 6.09 7.00 -1.82
C PHE A 63 7.02 6.06 -1.04
N GLU A 64 8.19 5.84 -1.63
CA GLU A 64 9.29 5.12 -1.01
C GLU A 64 10.58 5.88 -1.29
N TRP A 65 11.35 6.10 -0.23
CA TRP A 65 12.70 6.64 -0.36
C TRP A 65 13.71 5.51 -0.13
N VAL A 66 14.54 5.27 -1.15
CA VAL A 66 15.66 4.32 -1.10
C VAL A 66 16.94 5.15 -1.15
N PRO A 67 17.76 5.22 -0.09
CA PRO A 67 19.01 6.00 -0.15
C PRO A 67 19.89 5.48 -1.28
N ASP A 68 20.53 6.41 -2.00
CA ASP A 68 21.62 6.01 -2.89
C ASP A 68 22.84 5.67 -2.03
N SER A 69 23.75 4.84 -2.53
CA SER A 69 24.92 4.35 -1.77
C SER A 69 25.83 5.44 -1.19
N GLN A 70 25.65 6.70 -1.61
CA GLN A 70 26.41 7.89 -1.20
C GLN A 70 25.59 8.87 -0.35
N ALA A 71 24.33 8.57 -0.02
CA ALA A 71 23.46 9.48 0.70
C ALA A 71 23.62 9.28 2.22
N ASP A 72 24.63 9.94 2.82
CA ASP A 72 24.76 10.12 4.27
C ASP A 72 23.72 11.14 4.75
N VAL A 73 22.45 10.73 4.77
CA VAL A 73 21.39 11.50 5.41
C VAL A 73 21.43 11.20 6.91
N ALA A 74 21.42 12.26 7.72
CA ALA A 74 21.38 12.15 9.17
C ALA A 74 20.19 11.26 9.62
N LYS A 75 20.40 10.45 10.66
CA LYS A 75 19.40 9.46 11.11
C LYS A 75 18.08 10.10 11.56
N ASP A 76 18.14 11.32 12.04
CA ASP A 76 17.02 12.14 12.51
C ASP A 76 16.31 12.92 11.39
N HIS A 77 16.81 12.89 10.16
CA HIS A 77 16.18 13.61 9.06
C HIS A 77 14.78 13.04 8.74
N PRO A 78 13.73 13.88 8.58
CA PRO A 78 12.35 13.43 8.36
C PRO A 78 12.13 12.53 7.13
N ILE A 79 12.99 12.59 6.12
CA ILE A 79 12.90 11.72 4.93
C ILE A 79 12.99 10.22 5.28
N ASN A 80 13.65 9.90 6.39
CA ASN A 80 13.75 8.54 6.90
C ASN A 80 12.38 7.96 7.26
N ASN A 81 11.35 8.80 7.52
CA ASN A 81 9.98 8.34 7.79
C ASN A 81 9.28 7.75 6.54
N ILE A 82 9.75 8.11 5.34
CA ILE A 82 9.24 7.60 4.06
C ILE A 82 10.01 6.34 3.64
N ARG A 83 11.11 6.01 4.33
CA ARG A 83 11.80 4.72 4.17
C ARG A 83 10.86 3.64 4.70
N LYS A 84 10.30 2.83 3.80
CA LYS A 84 9.40 1.75 4.20
C LYS A 84 10.23 0.50 4.54
N PRO A 85 9.83 -0.29 5.55
CA PRO A 85 10.51 -1.54 5.88
C PRO A 85 10.40 -2.53 4.72
N GLU A 86 11.42 -3.36 4.54
CA GLU A 86 11.44 -4.40 3.50
C GLU A 86 10.29 -5.40 3.66
N LYS A 87 9.81 -5.61 4.89
CA LYS A 87 8.70 -6.51 5.17
C LYS A 87 7.37 -5.86 4.81
N ILE A 88 6.85 -6.25 3.65
CA ILE A 88 5.49 -5.91 3.22
C ILE A 88 4.51 -6.77 4.01
N VAL A 89 3.56 -6.13 4.70
CA VAL A 89 2.44 -6.83 5.34
C VAL A 89 1.54 -7.40 4.25
N ASP A 90 1.24 -8.69 4.34
CA ASP A 90 0.28 -9.38 3.48
C ASP A 90 -0.64 -10.19 4.39
N ILE A 91 -1.74 -9.55 4.80
CA ILE A 91 -2.72 -10.16 5.71
C ILE A 91 -3.40 -11.35 5.05
N THR A 92 -3.65 -11.28 3.74
CA THR A 92 -4.30 -12.35 2.98
C THR A 92 -3.51 -13.64 3.02
N LYS A 93 -2.18 -13.58 2.81
CA LYS A 93 -1.31 -14.75 2.92
C LYS A 93 -1.34 -15.36 4.32
N THR A 94 -1.42 -14.52 5.34
CA THR A 94 -1.54 -15.00 6.73
C THR A 94 -2.86 -15.74 6.92
N LEU A 95 -3.98 -15.14 6.50
CA LEU A 95 -5.32 -15.71 6.61
C LEU A 95 -5.47 -17.04 5.85
N HIS A 96 -4.83 -17.20 4.69
CA HIS A 96 -4.85 -18.47 3.93
C HIS A 96 -4.27 -19.66 4.70
N SER A 97 -3.36 -19.42 5.64
CA SER A 97 -2.77 -20.48 6.48
C SER A 97 -3.56 -20.79 7.75
N VAL A 98 -4.61 -20.00 8.04
CA VAL A 98 -5.40 -20.16 9.26
C VAL A 98 -6.46 -21.25 9.06
N PRO A 99 -6.54 -22.25 9.96
CA PRO A 99 -7.63 -23.22 9.95
C PRO A 99 -9.01 -22.56 10.08
N ILE A 100 -10.01 -23.08 9.36
CA ILE A 100 -11.36 -22.50 9.31
C ILE A 100 -11.96 -22.24 10.71
N ASN A 101 -11.75 -23.16 11.66
CA ASN A 101 -12.27 -23.07 13.02
C ASN A 101 -11.62 -21.97 13.88
N LYS A 102 -10.62 -21.27 13.36
CA LYS A 102 -9.97 -20.14 14.04
C LYS A 102 -10.28 -18.79 13.39
N LEU A 103 -10.92 -18.77 12.22
CA LEU A 103 -11.19 -17.52 11.49
C LEU A 103 -12.14 -16.59 12.26
N ASP A 104 -13.19 -17.13 12.88
CA ASP A 104 -14.15 -16.34 13.65
C ASP A 104 -13.47 -15.55 14.77
N LYS A 105 -12.52 -16.19 15.47
CA LYS A 105 -11.73 -15.55 16.52
C LYS A 105 -10.83 -14.44 15.98
N ILE A 106 -10.23 -14.65 14.80
CA ILE A 106 -9.41 -13.62 14.16
C ILE A 106 -10.27 -12.42 13.73
N GLU A 107 -11.45 -12.67 13.16
CA GLU A 107 -12.38 -11.61 12.78
C GLU A 107 -12.78 -10.77 14.00
N GLN A 108 -13.09 -11.42 15.13
CA GLN A 108 -13.43 -10.73 16.37
C GLN A 108 -12.27 -9.82 16.85
N LEU A 109 -11.05 -10.33 16.90
CA LEU A 109 -9.87 -9.56 17.32
C LEU A 109 -9.63 -8.33 16.43
N ILE A 110 -9.84 -8.47 15.12
CA ILE A 110 -9.71 -7.33 14.18
C ILE A 110 -10.78 -6.27 14.48
N LYS A 111 -12.03 -6.69 14.71
CA LYS A 111 -13.12 -5.76 15.05
C LYS A 111 -12.88 -5.02 16.36
N GLU A 112 -12.40 -5.73 17.39
CA GLU A 112 -12.05 -5.14 18.69
C GLU A 112 -10.94 -4.09 18.56
N GLN A 113 -9.88 -4.39 17.80
CA GLN A 113 -8.79 -3.44 17.55
C GLN A 113 -9.30 -2.16 16.86
N LEU A 114 -10.16 -2.30 15.84
CA LEU A 114 -10.70 -1.15 15.11
C LEU A 114 -11.66 -0.28 15.95
N ALA A 115 -12.35 -0.88 16.94
CA ALA A 115 -13.20 -0.13 17.86
C ALA A 115 -12.37 0.67 18.89
N SER A 116 -11.24 0.12 19.34
CA SER A 116 -10.38 0.77 20.36
C SER A 116 -9.67 2.04 19.90
N GLU A 117 -9.56 2.26 18.58
CA GLU A 117 -8.92 3.45 18.00
C GLU A 117 -9.90 4.63 17.80
N GLN A 118 -11.17 4.47 18.18
CA GLN A 118 -12.24 5.47 18.02
C GLN A 118 -12.63 6.17 19.35
N GLU A 119 -11.99 5.83 20.47
CA GLU A 119 -12.08 6.50 21.78
C GLU A 119 -10.87 7.41 22.03
#